data_AF-A0A2V3VV26-F1
#
_entry.id   AF-A0A2V3VV26-F1
#
_cell.length_a   1.000
_cell.length_b   1.000
_cell.length_c   1.000
_cell.angle_alpha   90.00
_cell.angle_beta   90.00
_cell.angle_gamma   90.00
#
_symmetry.space_group_name_H-M   'P 1'
#
loop_
_entity.id
_entity.type
_entity.pdbx_description
1 polymer ?
#
loop_
_entity_poly.entity_id
_entity_poly.type
_entity_poly.pdbx_seq_one_letter_code
_entity_poly.pdbx_strand_id
1 'polypeptide(L)' 'MHRPPIDAETNNPDIQEQVIQEKQLDAEIPGFQAEFDPLEAERLGAFKEDALTEQDALDSTIDYVEEVDDERG' A
#
# COMPACT_ATOMS: atom_id res chain seq x y z
N MET A 1 26.08 -0.53 -4.61
CA MET A 1 24.86 -1.37 -4.71
C MET A 1 24.40 -1.30 -6.15
N HIS A 2 24.64 -2.35 -6.94
CA HIS A 2 24.16 -2.42 -8.31
C HIS A 2 22.68 -2.81 -8.26
N ARG A 3 21.76 -1.85 -8.40
CA ARG A 3 20.40 -2.19 -8.82
C ARG A 3 20.51 -2.61 -10.30
N PRO A 4 20.09 -3.83 -10.68
CA PRO A 4 20.00 -4.18 -12.08
C PRO A 4 19.05 -3.20 -12.79
N PRO A 5 19.27 -2.91 -14.09
CA PRO A 5 18.41 -2.05 -14.90
C PRO A 5 17.09 -2.79 -15.20
N ILE A 6 16.26 -2.90 -14.17
CA ILE A 6 14.86 -3.33 -14.26
C ILE A 6 13.94 -2.15 -13.96
N ASP A 7 14.50 -0.94 -13.92
CA ASP A 7 13.70 0.27 -13.99
C ASP A 7 12.78 0.20 -15.20
N ALA A 8 11.57 0.70 -15.00
CA ALA A 8 10.42 0.68 -15.88
C ALA A 8 10.63 1.22 -17.33
N GLU A 9 11.87 1.48 -17.75
CA GLU A 9 12.26 1.97 -19.07
C GLU A 9 12.15 0.91 -20.16
N THR A 10 12.32 -0.38 -19.83
CA THR A 10 12.04 -1.45 -20.77
C THR A 10 10.56 -1.75 -20.70
N ASN A 11 9.76 -1.07 -21.52
CA ASN A 11 8.30 -1.28 -21.69
C ASN A 11 7.97 -2.68 -22.30
N ASN A 12 8.75 -3.70 -21.96
CA ASN A 12 8.58 -5.07 -22.38
C ASN A 12 7.85 -5.84 -21.25
N PRO A 13 6.58 -6.23 -21.47
CA PRO A 13 5.76 -6.87 -20.45
C PRO A 13 6.36 -8.19 -19.93
N ASP A 14 7.11 -8.92 -20.76
CA ASP A 14 7.72 -10.20 -20.40
C ASP A 14 8.81 -10.04 -19.33
N ILE A 15 9.61 -8.97 -19.44
CA ILE A 15 10.69 -8.68 -18.49
C ILE A 15 10.10 -8.20 -17.17
N GLN A 16 9.05 -7.37 -17.22
CA GLN A 16 8.35 -6.88 -16.04
C GLN A 16 7.74 -8.02 -15.22
N GLU A 17 7.10 -8.98 -15.88
CA GLU A 17 6.52 -10.15 -15.22
C GLU A 17 7.59 -11.03 -14.55
N GLN A 18 8.73 -11.26 -15.21
CA GLN A 18 9.85 -12.01 -14.65
C GLN A 18 10.42 -11.33 -13.39
N VAL A 19 10.59 -10.01 -13.44
CA VAL A 19 11.09 -9.20 -12.32
C VAL A 19 10.14 -9.25 -11.12
N ILE A 20 8.83 -9.11 -11.37
CA ILE A 20 7.82 -9.20 -10.31
C ILE A 20 7.83 -10.60 -9.66
N GLN A 21 8.04 -11.66 -10.44
CA GLN A 21 8.15 -13.03 -9.91
C GLN A 21 9.41 -13.23 -9.08
N GLU A 22 10.56 -12.73 -9.54
CA GLU A 22 11.81 -12.81 -8.75
C GLU A 22 11.69 -12.05 -7.42
N LYS A 23 11.15 -10.82 -7.45
CA LYS A 23 10.89 -10.03 -6.23
C LYS A 23 9.93 -10.76 -5.27
N GLN A 24 8.92 -11.46 -5.78
CA GLN A 24 7.99 -12.24 -4.94
C GLN A 24 8.68 -13.44 -4.28
N LEU A 25 9.52 -14.17 -5.01
CA LEU A 25 10.29 -15.27 -4.45
C LEU A 25 11.21 -14.79 -3.32
N ASP A 26 11.82 -13.62 -3.49
CA ASP A 26 12.62 -13.02 -2.43
C ASP A 26 11.75 -12.61 -1.22
N ALA A 27 10.52 -12.14 -1.43
CA ALA A 27 9.58 -11.79 -0.35
C ALA A 27 9.13 -13.00 0.50
N GLU A 28 9.22 -14.22 -0.04
CA GLU A 28 8.98 -15.46 0.73
C GLU A 28 10.13 -15.77 1.71
N ILE A 29 11.29 -15.11 1.57
CA ILE A 29 12.43 -15.28 2.46
C ILE A 29 12.17 -14.50 3.76
N PRO A 30 12.13 -15.17 4.93
CA PRO A 30 11.90 -14.49 6.20
C PRO A 30 12.94 -13.39 6.46
N GLY A 31 12.46 -12.16 6.71
CA GLY A 31 13.31 -11.01 6.98
C GLY A 31 13.78 -10.24 5.74
N PHE A 32 13.41 -10.67 4.54
CA PHE A 32 13.54 -9.86 3.33
C PHE A 32 12.23 -9.10 3.06
N GLN A 33 12.35 -7.84 2.66
CA GLN A 33 11.23 -7.01 2.26
C GLN A 33 11.46 -6.54 0.83
N ALA A 34 10.68 -7.08 -0.11
CA ALA A 34 10.70 -6.65 -1.50
C ALA A 34 9.88 -5.36 -1.67
N GLU A 35 10.43 -4.40 -2.42
CA GLU A 35 9.74 -3.17 -2.81
C GLU A 35 9.01 -3.40 -4.15
N PHE A 36 7.72 -3.06 -4.19
CA PHE A 36 6.89 -3.12 -5.39
C PHE A 36 6.30 -1.74 -5.69
N ASP A 37 6.29 -1.37 -6.96
CA ASP A 37 5.58 -0.16 -7.42
C ASP A 37 4.05 -0.38 -7.35
N PRO A 38 3.23 0.69 -7.26
CA PRO A 38 1.77 0.55 -7.14
C PRO A 38 1.14 -0.32 -8.23
N LEU A 39 1.63 -0.22 -9.47
CA LEU A 39 1.18 -1.03 -10.61
C LEU A 39 1.57 -2.51 -10.45
N GLU A 40 2.77 -2.79 -9.91
CA GLU A 40 3.19 -4.17 -9.62
C GLU A 40 2.34 -4.74 -8.48
N ALA A 41 2.13 -3.97 -7.41
CA ALA A 41 1.34 -4.37 -6.25
C ALA A 41 -0.15 -4.61 -6.59
N GLU A 42 -0.73 -3.82 -7.51
CA GLU A 42 -2.08 -4.04 -8.03
C GLU A 42 -2.18 -5.39 -8.77
N ARG A 43 -1.21 -5.71 -9.63
CA ARG A 43 -1.16 -7.00 -10.34
C ARG A 43 -1.01 -8.18 -9.39
N LEU A 44 -0.33 -7.98 -8.27
CA LEU A 44 -0.17 -8.99 -7.21
C LEU A 44 -1.38 -9.08 -6.27
N GLY A 45 -2.35 -8.18 -6.39
CA GLY A 45 -3.44 -8.06 -5.42
C GLY A 45 -2.98 -7.65 -4.02
N ALA A 46 -1.73 -7.20 -3.88
CA ALA A 46 -1.15 -6.69 -2.65
C ALA A 46 -1.53 -5.23 -2.40
N PHE A 47 -1.85 -4.49 -3.47
CA PHE A 47 -2.44 -3.17 -3.36
C PHE A 47 -3.93 -3.31 -3.05
N LYS A 48 -4.28 -3.21 -1.77
CA LYS A 48 -5.65 -3.01 -1.32
C LYS A 48 -5.82 -1.49 -1.11
N GLU A 49 -6.82 -0.88 -1.73
CA GLU A 49 -7.24 0.48 -1.37
C GLU A 49 -7.79 0.47 0.06
N ASP A 50 -6.88 0.58 1.03
CA ASP A 50 -7.17 0.74 2.46
C ASP A 50 -7.16 2.23 2.86
N ALA A 51 -7.17 3.12 1.87
CA ALA A 51 -7.39 4.53 2.12
C ALA A 51 -8.80 4.70 2.71
N LEU A 52 -8.89 5.46 3.81
CA LEU A 52 -10.18 5.77 4.42
C LEU A 52 -11.10 6.37 3.35
N THR A 53 -12.33 5.85 3.26
CA THR A 53 -13.36 6.51 2.47
C THR A 53 -13.72 7.84 3.13
N GLU A 54 -14.23 8.81 2.36
CA GLU A 54 -14.67 10.10 2.91
C GLU A 54 -15.71 9.91 4.03
N GLN A 55 -16.59 8.92 3.87
CA GLN A 55 -17.61 8.59 4.85
C GLN A 55 -16.99 7.98 6.12
N ASP A 56 -16.06 7.02 5.99
CA ASP A 56 -15.35 6.46 7.15
C ASP A 56 -14.53 7.52 7.89
N ALA A 57 -14.02 8.53 7.17
CA ALA A 57 -13.24 9.61 7.76
C ALA A 57 -14.11 10.55 8.58
N LEU A 58 -15.33 10.81 8.11
CA LEU A 58 -16.34 11.58 8.85
C LEU A 58 -16.87 10.80 10.05
N ASP A 59 -17.18 9.51 9.91
CA ASP A 59 -17.72 8.69 11.00
C ASP A 59 -16.69 8.45 12.12
N SER A 60 -15.40 8.48 11.80
CA SER A 60 -14.29 8.41 12.78
C SER A 60 -14.10 9.70 13.61
N THR A 61 -14.83 10.78 13.32
CA THR A 61 -14.71 12.06 14.08
C THR A 61 -15.43 12.09 15.43
N ILE A 62 -15.98 10.96 15.88
CA ILE A 62 -16.72 10.89 17.15
C ILE A 62 -15.73 10.62 18.29
N ASP A 63 -15.26 11.70 18.93
CA ASP A 63 -15.15 11.83 20.39
C ASP A 63 -14.72 13.27 20.77
N TYR A 64 -15.52 14.27 20.37
CA TYR A 64 -15.50 15.58 21.04
C TYR A 64 -16.86 15.89 21.65
N VAL A 65 -17.16 15.13 22.70
CA VAL A 65 -17.84 15.61 23.90
C VAL A 65 -19.21 16.25 23.66
N GLU A 66 -20.22 15.39 23.56
CA GLU A 66 -21.61 15.65 23.93
C GLU A 66 -21.73 15.84 25.47
N GLU A 67 -20.83 16.64 26.07
CA GLU A 67 -20.80 17.03 27.49
C GLU A 67 -20.66 18.56 27.60
N VAL A 68 -21.56 19.29 26.94
CA VAL A 68 -21.86 20.70 27.27
C VAL A 68 -23.30 20.85 27.75
N ASP A 69 -23.83 19.80 28.37
CA ASP A 69 -25.14 19.80 29.05
C ASP A 69 -24.98 19.37 30.52
N ASP A 70 -24.06 19.98 31.29
CA ASP A 70 -24.17 19.97 32.77
C ASP A 70 -23.19 20.94 33.50
N GLU A 71 -23.37 22.25 33.37
CA GLU A 71 -23.01 23.14 34.48
C GLU A 71 -23.91 24.39 34.58
N ARG A 72 -24.92 24.24 35.44
CA ARG A 72 -25.68 25.24 36.19
C ARG A 72 -25.19 26.70 36.07
N GLY A 73 -26.10 27.56 35.61
CA GLY A 73 -26.05 29.02 35.77
C GLY A 73 -27.34 29.68 35.32
#